data_AF-A0A553NL45-F1
#
_entry.id   AF-A0A553NL45-F1
#
_cell.length_a   1.000
_cell.length_b   1.000
_cell.length_c   1.000
_cell.angle_alpha   90.00
_cell.angle_beta   90.00
_cell.angle_gamma   90.00
#
_symmetry.space_group_name_H-M   'P 1'
#
loop_
_entity.id
_entity.type
_entity.pdbx_description
1 polymer ?
#
loop_
_entity_poly.entity_id
_entity_poly.type
_entity_poly.pdbx_seq_one_letter_code
_entity_poly.pdbx_strand_id
1 'polypeptide(L)'
;MDSEKLVFCSHCNKEVAKANYDLHEPHCMRFLCKCPECDDTVPRDQLEEHKTEQHAEVQCKMCHKKMEKRDLLDHERDECPKRPQICEFCQLELPMGALTEHRVSCGSRTELCTDCGRYVQLKDQLDHPQNCSPHSQTAKDEDTTSSDSDG
;
A
#
# COMPACT_ATOMS: atom_id res chain seq x y z
N MET A 1 -8.22 -52.86 -8.63
CA MET A 1 -7.90 -51.60 -7.91
C MET A 1 -9.11 -50.72 -8.10
N ASP A 2 -10.05 -50.77 -7.17
CA ASP A 2 -11.27 -49.97 -7.23
C ASP A 2 -10.94 -48.51 -6.94
N SER A 3 -11.06 -47.64 -7.94
CA SER A 3 -10.97 -46.21 -7.75
C SER A 3 -12.20 -45.73 -6.97
N GLU A 4 -11.99 -45.22 -5.76
CA GLU A 4 -13.04 -44.58 -4.98
C GLU A 4 -13.63 -43.41 -5.77
N LYS A 5 -14.96 -43.44 -5.98
CA LYS A 5 -15.67 -42.35 -6.66
C LYS A 5 -15.89 -41.22 -5.67
N LEU A 6 -15.39 -40.03 -5.98
CA LEU A 6 -15.62 -38.81 -5.22
C LEU A 6 -16.76 -37.98 -5.83
N VAL A 7 -17.46 -37.23 -4.99
CA VAL A 7 -18.56 -36.30 -5.35
C VAL A 7 -18.31 -34.98 -4.64
N PHE A 8 -18.57 -33.87 -5.33
CA PHE A 8 -18.39 -32.52 -4.77
C PHE A 8 -19.63 -32.10 -3.97
N CYS A 9 -19.42 -31.62 -2.74
CA CYS A 9 -20.48 -31.07 -1.91
C CYS A 9 -20.59 -29.55 -2.11
N SER A 10 -21.74 -29.07 -2.58
CA SER A 10 -22.01 -27.64 -2.79
C SER A 10 -22.14 -26.82 -1.51
N HIS A 11 -22.21 -27.47 -0.34
CA HIS A 11 -22.37 -26.81 0.95
C HIS A 11 -21.06 -26.57 1.69
N CYS A 12 -20.04 -27.41 1.53
CA CYS A 12 -18.70 -27.18 2.11
C CYS A 12 -17.60 -26.97 1.07
N ASN A 13 -17.94 -27.09 -0.22
CA ASN A 13 -17.01 -27.03 -1.35
C ASN A 13 -15.86 -28.04 -1.26
N LYS A 14 -16.11 -29.23 -0.69
CA LYS A 14 -15.13 -30.33 -0.57
C LYS A 14 -15.56 -31.56 -1.35
N GLU A 15 -14.58 -32.35 -1.76
CA GLU A 15 -14.79 -33.68 -2.34
C GLU A 15 -15.05 -34.70 -1.24
N VAL A 16 -16.08 -35.52 -1.43
CA VAL A 16 -16.57 -36.51 -0.49
C VAL A 16 -16.71 -37.84 -1.21
N ALA A 17 -16.26 -38.93 -0.60
CA ALA A 17 -16.47 -40.27 -1.16
C ALA A 17 -17.96 -40.54 -1.38
N LYS A 18 -18.33 -41.02 -2.57
CA LYS A 18 -19.72 -41.26 -2.97
C LYS A 18 -20.46 -42.15 -1.98
N ALA A 19 -19.77 -43.13 -1.39
CA ALA A 19 -20.34 -44.01 -0.37
C ALA A 19 -20.82 -43.29 0.90
N ASN A 20 -20.22 -42.14 1.22
CA ASN A 20 -20.50 -41.37 2.43
C ASN A 20 -21.33 -40.10 2.15
N TYR A 21 -21.60 -39.79 0.88
CA TYR A 21 -22.24 -38.53 0.47
C TYR A 21 -23.65 -38.38 1.08
N ASP A 22 -24.44 -39.44 1.08
CA ASP A 22 -25.82 -39.42 1.58
C ASP A 22 -25.93 -39.08 3.09
N LEU A 23 -24.88 -39.37 3.86
CA LEU A 23 -24.77 -38.97 5.27
C LEU A 23 -24.13 -37.58 5.42
N HIS A 24 -23.17 -37.26 4.55
CA HIS A 24 -22.46 -35.99 4.56
C HIS A 24 -23.37 -34.81 4.19
N GLU A 25 -24.13 -34.91 3.10
CA GLU A 25 -24.96 -33.82 2.57
C GLU A 25 -25.94 -33.24 3.62
N PRO A 26 -26.79 -34.02 4.30
CA PRO A 26 -27.71 -33.47 5.29
C PRO A 26 -26.99 -32.89 6.51
N HIS A 27 -25.86 -33.48 6.92
CA HIS A 27 -25.02 -32.92 7.97
C HIS A 27 -24.47 -31.56 7.54
N CYS A 28 -23.84 -31.50 6.38
CA CYS A 28 -23.23 -30.30 5.84
C CYS A 28 -24.25 -29.17 5.66
N MET A 29 -25.42 -29.46 5.09
CA MET A 29 -26.51 -28.50 4.88
C MET A 29 -27.06 -27.94 6.21
N ARG A 30 -27.12 -28.79 7.24
CA ARG A 30 -27.64 -28.42 8.56
C ARG A 30 -26.66 -27.54 9.35
N PHE A 31 -25.35 -27.78 9.23
CA PHE A 31 -24.34 -27.09 10.06
C PHE A 31 -23.67 -25.91 9.37
N LEU A 32 -23.62 -25.87 8.04
CA LEU A 32 -23.00 -24.76 7.31
C LEU A 32 -24.04 -23.84 6.67
N CYS A 33 -23.69 -22.57 6.53
CA CYS A 33 -24.42 -21.59 5.73
C CYS A 33 -23.47 -20.65 5.00
N LYS A 34 -24.00 -19.95 4.00
CA LYS A 34 -23.29 -18.87 3.32
C LYS A 34 -23.49 -17.57 4.09
N CYS A 35 -22.39 -16.83 4.30
CA CYS A 35 -22.45 -15.48 4.84
C CYS A 35 -23.14 -14.55 3.82
N PRO A 36 -24.14 -13.74 4.21
CA PRO A 36 -24.81 -12.84 3.28
C PRO A 36 -23.95 -11.66 2.81
N GLU A 37 -22.82 -11.38 3.46
CA GLU A 37 -21.96 -10.22 3.18
C GLU A 37 -20.78 -10.59 2.26
N CYS A 38 -20.21 -11.80 2.37
CA CYS A 38 -19.08 -12.26 1.56
C CYS A 38 -19.28 -13.58 0.79
N ASP A 39 -20.43 -14.25 0.93
CA ASP A 39 -20.72 -15.59 0.38
C ASP A 39 -19.80 -16.72 0.89
N ASP A 40 -18.94 -16.45 1.88
CA ASP A 40 -18.12 -17.48 2.51
C ASP A 40 -18.98 -18.52 3.23
N THR A 41 -18.56 -19.78 3.14
CA THR A 41 -19.21 -20.88 3.85
C THR A 41 -18.70 -20.93 5.28
N VAL A 42 -19.59 -20.69 6.24
CA VAL A 42 -19.29 -20.67 7.67
C VAL A 42 -20.22 -21.60 8.44
N PRO A 43 -19.79 -22.14 9.60
CA PRO A 43 -20.69 -22.82 10.52
C PRO A 43 -21.81 -21.88 10.98
N ARG A 44 -23.05 -22.36 10.98
CA ARG A 44 -24.24 -21.56 11.31
C ARG A 44 -24.19 -20.99 12.72
N ASP A 45 -23.64 -21.74 13.65
CA ASP A 45 -23.45 -21.35 15.05
C ASP A 45 -22.35 -20.28 15.22
N GLN A 46 -21.44 -20.16 14.25
CA GLN A 46 -20.36 -19.17 14.22
C GLN A 46 -20.64 -18.00 13.28
N LEU A 47 -21.81 -17.95 12.61
CA LEU A 47 -22.12 -16.90 11.64
C LEU A 47 -22.07 -15.51 12.27
N GLU A 48 -22.61 -15.35 13.48
CA GLU A 48 -22.60 -14.06 14.17
C GLU A 48 -21.19 -13.63 14.59
N GLU A 49 -20.36 -14.55 15.06
CA GLU A 49 -18.95 -14.30 15.36
C GLU A 49 -18.19 -13.89 14.09
N HIS A 50 -18.33 -14.65 13.00
CA HIS A 50 -17.76 -14.32 11.70
C HIS A 50 -18.12 -12.90 11.25
N LYS A 51 -19.39 -12.50 11.37
CA LYS A 51 -19.80 -11.12 11.04
C LYS A 51 -19.10 -10.09 11.90
N THR A 52 -19.01 -10.31 13.21
CA THR A 52 -18.32 -9.36 14.11
C THR A 52 -16.81 -9.30 13.87
N GLU A 53 -16.20 -10.37 13.39
CA GLU A 53 -14.77 -10.44 13.16
C GLU A 53 -14.34 -9.96 11.77
N GLN A 54 -15.17 -10.17 10.76
CA GLN A 54 -14.84 -9.87 9.36
C GLN A 54 -15.59 -8.64 8.84
N HIS A 55 -16.87 -8.48 9.17
CA HIS A 55 -17.75 -7.47 8.57
C HIS A 55 -18.12 -6.30 9.48
N ALA A 56 -17.71 -6.34 10.76
CA ALA A 56 -17.92 -5.21 11.65
C ALA A 56 -17.35 -3.92 11.05
N GLU A 57 -18.17 -2.86 11.04
CA GLU A 57 -17.72 -1.54 10.60
C GLU A 57 -16.65 -1.02 11.57
N VAL A 58 -15.46 -0.79 11.04
CA VAL A 58 -14.31 -0.23 11.75
C VAL A 58 -13.83 1.03 11.04
N GLN A 59 -13.03 1.81 11.76
CA GLN A 59 -12.47 3.06 11.26
C GLN A 59 -10.95 2.98 11.24
N CYS A 60 -10.34 3.34 10.11
CA CYS A 60 -8.90 3.48 10.02
C CYS A 60 -8.42 4.58 10.98
N LYS A 61 -7.41 4.27 11.80
CA LYS A 61 -6.88 5.21 12.81
C LYS A 61 -6.17 6.41 12.19
N MET A 62 -5.65 6.25 10.98
CA MET A 62 -4.89 7.29 10.29
C MET A 62 -5.81 8.21 9.48
N CYS A 63 -6.68 7.66 8.63
CA CYS A 63 -7.50 8.44 7.70
C CYS A 63 -8.96 8.64 8.14
N HIS A 64 -9.41 7.96 9.20
CA HIS A 64 -10.78 8.01 9.72
C HIS A 64 -11.86 7.53 8.74
N LYS A 65 -11.48 6.87 7.64
CA LYS A 65 -12.41 6.22 6.73
C LYS A 65 -13.02 4.97 7.40
N LYS A 66 -14.32 4.79 7.23
CA LYS A 66 -15.07 3.60 7.65
C LYS A 66 -14.97 2.50 6.60
N MET A 67 -14.84 1.25 7.03
CA MET A 67 -14.75 0.05 6.19
C MET A 67 -15.04 -1.21 7.02
N GLU A 68 -15.10 -2.37 6.37
CA GLU A 68 -15.20 -3.65 7.06
C GLU A 68 -13.87 -4.03 7.72
N LYS A 69 -13.96 -4.77 8.82
CA LYS A 69 -12.79 -5.21 9.59
C LYS A 69 -11.82 -6.06 8.77
N ARG A 70 -12.32 -6.88 7.85
CA ARG A 70 -11.51 -7.71 6.95
C ARG A 70 -10.61 -6.87 6.03
N ASP A 71 -11.06 -5.68 5.62
CA ASP A 71 -10.32 -4.81 4.70
C ASP A 71 -9.34 -3.87 5.42
N LEU A 72 -9.49 -3.70 6.74
CA LEU A 72 -8.72 -2.72 7.51
C LEU A 72 -7.20 -2.94 7.41
N LEU A 73 -6.75 -4.19 7.47
CA LEU A 73 -5.32 -4.51 7.43
C LEU A 73 -4.69 -4.15 6.08
N ASP A 74 -5.35 -4.51 4.98
CA ASP A 74 -4.87 -4.19 3.63
C ASP A 74 -4.94 -2.69 3.37
N HIS A 75 -5.99 -2.03 3.87
CA HIS A 75 -6.10 -0.57 3.82
C HIS A 75 -4.94 0.12 4.56
N GLU A 76 -4.69 -0.21 5.83
CA GLU A 76 -3.62 0.41 6.62
C GLU A 76 -2.23 0.11 6.04
N ARG A 77 -2.07 -1.08 5.44
CA ARG A 77 -0.81 -1.50 4.83
C ARG A 77 -0.55 -0.78 3.51
N ASP A 78 -1.49 -0.72 2.57
CA ASP A 78 -1.19 -0.37 1.17
C ASP A 78 -1.99 0.83 0.64
N GLU A 79 -3.24 1.00 1.07
CA GLU A 79 -4.16 1.94 0.43
C GLU A 79 -4.29 3.28 1.17
N CYS A 80 -3.93 3.31 2.46
CA CYS A 80 -4.22 4.46 3.29
C CYS A 80 -3.42 5.68 2.84
N PRO A 81 -4.08 6.78 2.40
CA PRO A 81 -3.38 7.98 1.91
C PRO A 81 -2.65 8.72 3.03
N LYS A 82 -3.03 8.47 4.29
CA LYS A 82 -2.39 9.03 5.48
C LYS A 82 -1.33 8.10 6.09
N ARG A 83 -1.05 6.94 5.47
CA ARG A 83 0.05 6.06 5.87
C ARG A 83 1.36 6.84 5.87
N PRO A 84 2.21 6.73 6.91
CA PRO A 84 3.44 7.50 6.98
C PRO A 84 4.47 6.86 6.05
N GLN A 85 5.23 7.70 5.35
CA GLN A 85 6.32 7.30 4.46
C GLN A 85 7.48 8.27 4.62
N ILE A 86 8.70 7.77 4.50
CA ILE A 86 9.91 8.57 4.67
C ILE A 86 10.38 9.06 3.30
N CYS A 87 10.66 10.35 3.19
CA CYS A 87 11.30 10.91 2.00
C CYS A 87 12.76 10.47 1.92
N GLU A 88 13.15 9.83 0.82
CA GLU A 88 14.53 9.33 0.60
C GLU A 88 15.59 10.44 0.58
N PHE A 89 15.21 11.69 0.28
CA PHE A 89 16.14 12.82 0.16
C PHE A 89 16.36 13.57 1.46
N CYS A 90 15.32 13.76 2.28
CA CYS A 90 15.41 14.57 3.50
C CYS A 90 15.04 13.83 4.79
N GLN A 91 14.71 12.55 4.70
CA GLN A 91 14.33 11.68 5.81
C GLN A 91 13.12 12.18 6.62
N LEU A 92 12.33 13.09 6.05
CA LEU A 92 11.09 13.57 6.66
C LEU A 92 9.98 12.54 6.50
N GLU A 93 9.29 12.24 7.59
CA GLU A 93 8.08 11.43 7.57
C GLU A 93 6.88 12.26 7.10
N LEU A 94 6.19 11.75 6.08
CA LEU A 94 5.07 12.42 5.42
C LEU A 94 3.95 11.42 5.11
N PRO A 95 2.69 11.87 5.02
CA PRO A 95 1.59 11.07 4.48
C PRO A 95 1.89 10.60 3.05
N MET A 96 1.56 9.35 2.73
CA MET A 96 1.68 8.77 1.38
C MET A 96 1.09 9.67 0.29
N GLY A 97 -0.08 10.27 0.55
CA GLY A 97 -0.74 11.18 -0.39
C GLY A 97 0.01 12.49 -0.67
N ALA A 98 0.85 12.96 0.27
CA ALA A 98 1.65 14.17 0.12
C ALA A 98 3.08 13.87 -0.36
N LEU A 99 3.56 12.62 -0.21
CA LEU A 99 4.93 12.24 -0.53
C LEU A 99 5.26 12.46 -2.01
N THR A 100 4.32 12.23 -2.92
CA THR A 100 4.56 12.37 -4.36
C THR A 100 4.93 13.81 -4.74
N GLU A 101 4.14 14.79 -4.30
CA GLU A 101 4.43 16.21 -4.54
C GLU A 101 5.70 16.66 -3.80
N HIS A 102 5.90 16.17 -2.57
CA HIS A 102 7.11 16.43 -1.82
C HIS A 102 8.37 15.88 -2.52
N ARG A 103 8.33 14.68 -3.10
CA ARG A 103 9.49 14.05 -3.75
C ARG A 103 9.99 14.89 -4.93
N VAL A 104 9.07 15.49 -5.70
CA VAL A 104 9.41 16.37 -6.82
C VAL A 104 10.13 17.62 -6.34
N SER A 105 9.55 18.32 -5.36
CA SER A 105 10.13 19.57 -4.84
C SER A 105 11.42 19.32 -4.05
N CYS A 106 11.43 18.32 -3.18
CA CYS A 106 12.57 17.95 -2.36
C CYS A 106 13.73 17.43 -3.21
N GLY A 107 13.46 16.54 -4.19
CA GLY A 107 14.48 15.99 -5.09
C GLY A 107 15.12 17.02 -6.02
N SER A 108 14.40 18.12 -6.32
CA SER A 108 14.90 19.22 -7.15
C SER A 108 15.77 20.22 -6.38
N ARG A 109 15.82 20.15 -5.04
CA ARG A 109 16.73 20.96 -4.23
C ARG A 109 18.16 20.61 -4.58
N THR A 110 19.03 21.61 -4.61
CA THR A 110 20.45 21.42 -4.88
C THR A 110 21.28 21.53 -3.62
N GLU A 111 22.37 20.77 -3.57
CA GLU A 111 23.43 20.92 -2.60
C GLU A 111 24.77 21.11 -3.31
N LEU A 112 25.69 21.80 -2.64
CA LEU A 112 27.01 22.06 -3.18
C LEU A 112 27.86 20.79 -3.08
N CYS A 113 28.30 20.26 -4.22
CA CYS A 113 29.29 19.18 -4.23
C CYS A 113 30.64 19.72 -3.72
N THR A 114 31.20 19.10 -2.69
CA THR A 114 32.48 19.50 -2.10
C THR A 114 33.67 19.22 -3.02
N ASP A 115 33.55 18.28 -3.95
CA ASP A 115 34.66 17.85 -4.82
C ASP A 115 34.77 18.72 -6.08
N CYS A 116 33.63 19.04 -6.72
CA CYS A 116 33.61 19.82 -7.96
C CYS A 116 33.05 21.24 -7.80
N GLY A 117 32.47 21.60 -6.65
CA GLY A 117 31.90 22.92 -6.40
C GLY A 117 30.61 23.24 -7.18
N ARG A 118 30.03 22.25 -7.88
CA ARG A 118 28.76 22.43 -8.60
C ARG A 118 27.58 22.17 -7.68
N TYR A 119 26.49 22.91 -7.90
CA TYR A 119 25.20 22.61 -7.31
C TYR A 119 24.59 21.40 -8.01
N VAL A 120 24.31 20.34 -7.25
CA VAL A 120 23.78 19.07 -7.74
C VAL A 120 22.43 18.82 -7.07
N GLN A 121 21.42 18.43 -7.85
CA GLN A 121 20.10 18.10 -7.30
C GLN A 121 20.18 16.86 -6.41
N LEU A 122 19.40 16.82 -5.32
CA LEU A 122 19.37 15.69 -4.39
C LEU A 122 19.08 14.36 -5.09
N LYS A 123 18.19 14.38 -6.09
CA LYS A 123 17.87 13.18 -6.89
C LYS A 123 19.04 12.67 -7.74
N ASP A 124 19.96 13.55 -8.13
CA ASP A 124 21.11 13.25 -9.00
C ASP A 124 22.39 12.98 -8.19
N GLN A 125 22.37 13.17 -6.86
CA GLN A 125 23.55 13.01 -6.00
C GLN A 125 24.14 11.60 -6.03
N LEU A 126 23.32 10.56 -6.21
CA LEU A 126 23.79 9.17 -6.26
C LEU A 126 24.60 8.88 -7.54
N ASP A 127 24.23 9.50 -8.66
CA ASP A 127 24.88 9.30 -9.96
C ASP A 127 26.01 10.31 -10.21
N HIS A 128 25.97 11.46 -9.55
CA HIS A 128 26.95 12.53 -9.71
C HIS A 128 28.43 12.10 -9.59
N PRO A 129 28.84 11.24 -8.64
CA PRO A 129 30.23 10.85 -8.46
C PRO A 129 30.88 10.25 -9.71
N GLN A 130 30.10 9.60 -10.59
CA GLN A 130 30.61 8.98 -11.81
C GLN A 130 31.07 10.03 -12.85
N ASN A 131 30.45 11.21 -12.82
CA ASN A 131 30.73 12.33 -13.73
C ASN A 131 31.27 13.56 -12.97
N CYS A 132 31.70 13.34 -11.72
CA CYS A 132 32.26 14.38 -10.87
C CYS A 132 33.74 14.54 -11.20
N SER A 133 34.08 15.63 -11.90
CA SER A 133 35.48 16.02 -12.09
C SER A 133 35.86 17.07 -11.05
N PRO A 134 36.78 16.78 -10.12
CA PRO A 134 37.35 17.80 -9.28
C PRO A 134 38.13 18.78 -10.18
N HIS A 135 37.85 20.08 -10.07
CA HIS A 135 38.37 21.18 -10.90
C HIS A 135 37.65 21.52 -12.22
N SER A 136 36.38 21.91 -12.16
CA SER A 136 35.82 22.86 -13.12
C SER A 136 35.52 24.17 -12.41
N GLN A 137 36.51 25.05 -12.34
CA GLN A 137 36.25 26.46 -12.04
C GLN A 137 35.48 27.06 -13.21
N THR A 138 34.24 27.49 -12.98
CA THR A 138 33.64 28.53 -13.82
C THR A 138 33.22 29.67 -12.92
N ALA A 139 33.95 30.77 -13.07
CA ALA A 139 33.66 32.06 -12.50
C ALA A 139 32.45 32.70 -13.20
N LYS A 140 31.66 33.45 -12.42
CA LYS A 140 30.84 34.62 -12.76
C LYS A 140 29.59 34.43 -13.65
N ASP A 141 28.45 34.81 -13.07
CA ASP A 141 27.51 35.74 -13.69
C ASP A 141 27.14 36.83 -12.65
N GLU A 142 27.87 37.96 -12.70
CA GLU A 142 27.35 39.32 -12.47
C GLU A 142 26.84 39.77 -13.87
N ASP A 143 25.78 40.53 -14.13
CA ASP A 143 25.14 41.69 -13.50
C ASP A 143 23.84 41.94 -14.30
N THR A 144 22.80 42.54 -13.71
CA THR A 144 22.15 43.72 -14.32
C THR A 144 21.46 44.48 -13.22
N THR A 145 22.20 45.45 -12.68
CA THR A 145 21.62 46.64 -12.08
C THR A 145 20.79 47.38 -13.15
N SER A 146 19.58 47.79 -12.80
CA SER A 146 18.83 48.80 -13.56
C SER A 146 18.19 49.73 -12.53
N SER A 147 18.94 50.77 -12.22
CA SER A 147 18.43 51.99 -11.62
C SER A 147 17.79 52.80 -12.74
N ASP A 148 16.46 52.94 -12.74
CA ASP A 148 15.77 53.94 -13.54
C ASP A 148 15.45 55.16 -12.66
N SER A 149 16.13 56.25 -12.95
CA SER A 149 15.83 57.61 -12.53
C SER A 149 15.76 58.48 -13.78
N ASP A 150 14.59 59.06 -14.11
CA ASP A 150 14.46 60.45 -14.60
C ASP A 150 12.97 60.83 -14.78
N GLY A 151 12.59 62.02 -14.31
CA GLY A 151 11.29 62.66 -14.58
C GLY A 151 10.68 63.42 -13.41
#